data_AF-A0A535VHQ7-F1
#
_entry.id   AF-A0A535VHQ7-F1
#
_cell.length_a   1.000
_cell.length_b   1.000
_cell.length_c   1.000
_cell.angle_alpha   90.00
_cell.angle_beta   90.00
_cell.angle_gamma   90.00
#
_symmetry.space_group_name_H-M   'P 1'
#
loop_
_entity.id
_entity.type
_entity.pdbx_description
1 polymer ?
#
loop_
_entity_poly.entity_id
_entity_poly.type
_entity_poly.pdbx_seq_one_letter_code
_entity_poly.pdbx_strand_id
1 'polypeptide(L)'
;MTQDELGHARTLYPLLDNFVQAEADLSQVEPETRTLHYSIAYLDNDFEGWSDFVATNFLFDSAMTTFFEAAQQSSYEPLRQRARKIVQEERIHEMHGEGWVRRLAKAGGAVRATLQASLERLWNETLCWFGPNDDPVMRRLYNEGIIDATPDELRSRYLKKIMPTLQGVYIDVAVTFNASSKQWEVGGPLPWARWDGVGRRL
;
A
#
# COMPACT_ATOMS: atom_id res chain seq x y z
N MET A 1 9.01 -11.30 -5.47
CA MET A 1 8.84 -9.87 -5.14
C MET A 1 8.97 -9.02 -6.39
N THR A 2 10.11 -8.38 -6.68
CA THR A 2 10.21 -7.41 -7.79
C THR A 2 9.87 -7.97 -9.17
N GLN A 3 10.19 -9.25 -9.44
CA GLN A 3 9.77 -9.92 -10.67
C GLN A 3 8.25 -10.13 -10.76
N ASP A 4 7.60 -10.42 -9.63
CA ASP A 4 6.14 -10.62 -9.56
C ASP A 4 5.43 -9.28 -9.71
N GLU A 5 5.91 -8.22 -9.03
CA GLU A 5 5.39 -6.85 -9.16
C GLU A 5 5.44 -6.36 -10.62
N LEU A 6 6.56 -6.62 -11.32
CA LEU A 6 6.67 -6.34 -12.76
C LEU A 6 5.66 -7.17 -13.57
N GLY A 7 5.44 -8.43 -13.19
CA GLY A 7 4.42 -9.28 -13.76
C GLY A 7 3.01 -8.73 -13.58
N HIS A 8 2.67 -8.28 -12.37
CA HIS A 8 1.38 -7.67 -12.04
C HIS A 8 1.16 -6.41 -12.86
N ALA A 9 2.14 -5.50 -12.89
CA ALA A 9 2.10 -4.29 -13.70
C ALA A 9 1.83 -4.61 -15.18
N ARG A 10 2.57 -5.57 -15.76
CA ARG A 10 2.38 -6.01 -17.15
C ARG A 10 0.99 -6.58 -17.43
N THR A 11 0.30 -7.10 -16.42
CA THR A 11 -1.08 -7.59 -16.57
C THR A 11 -2.14 -6.52 -16.31
N LEU A 12 -1.80 -5.44 -15.61
CA LEU A 12 -2.71 -4.34 -15.26
C LEU A 12 -2.70 -3.22 -16.30
N TYR A 13 -1.54 -2.83 -16.82
CA TYR A 13 -1.43 -1.77 -17.84
C TYR A 13 -2.33 -1.98 -19.06
N PRO A 14 -2.44 -3.19 -19.65
CA PRO A 14 -3.34 -3.43 -20.78
C PRO A 14 -4.83 -3.24 -20.47
N LEU A 15 -5.22 -3.16 -19.19
CA LEU A 15 -6.61 -2.86 -18.83
C LEU A 15 -6.98 -1.40 -19.16
N LEU A 16 -5.99 -0.50 -19.25
CA LEU A 16 -6.18 0.92 -19.56
C LEU A 16 -6.70 1.14 -20.98
N ASP A 17 -6.37 0.25 -21.93
CA ASP A 17 -6.84 0.32 -23.33
C ASP A 17 -8.37 0.33 -23.46
N ASN A 18 -9.08 -0.17 -22.44
CA ASN A 18 -10.55 -0.16 -22.41
C ASN A 18 -11.17 1.17 -21.96
N PHE A 19 -10.35 2.16 -21.59
CA PHE A 19 -10.79 3.46 -21.09
C PHE A 19 -10.37 4.56 -22.06
N VAL A 20 -11.32 5.06 -22.87
CA VAL A 20 -11.07 6.10 -23.91
C VAL A 20 -10.48 7.41 -23.35
N GLN A 21 -10.69 7.68 -22.06
CA GLN A 21 -10.12 8.83 -21.34
C GLN A 21 -8.72 8.59 -20.78
N ALA A 22 -8.25 7.33 -20.77
CA ALA A 22 -6.83 7.07 -20.65
C ALA A 22 -6.22 7.44 -22.00
N GLU A 23 -5.99 8.73 -22.23
CA GLU A 23 -4.95 9.18 -23.16
C GLU A 23 -3.62 8.67 -22.58
N ALA A 24 -3.39 7.35 -22.68
CA ALA A 24 -2.19 6.71 -22.21
C ALA A 24 -1.08 7.16 -23.15
N ASP A 25 -0.52 8.33 -22.87
CA ASP A 25 0.74 8.73 -23.42
C ASP A 25 1.76 7.68 -22.94
N LEU A 26 2.07 6.73 -23.83
CA LEU A 26 2.99 5.64 -23.53
C LEU A 26 4.40 6.16 -23.20
N SER A 27 4.74 7.41 -23.52
CA SER A 27 5.98 8.03 -23.07
C SER A 27 6.02 8.22 -21.55
N GLN A 28 4.87 8.26 -20.86
CA GLN A 28 4.79 8.34 -19.40
C GLN A 28 5.34 7.09 -18.68
N VAL A 29 5.58 6.00 -19.42
CA VAL A 29 6.23 4.79 -18.88
C VAL A 29 7.72 5.04 -18.64
N GLU A 30 8.38 5.87 -19.45
CA GLU A 30 9.79 6.20 -19.29
C GLU A 30 10.01 7.18 -18.12
N PRO A 31 11.00 6.94 -17.25
CA PRO A 31 11.26 7.82 -16.10
C PRO A 31 11.43 9.30 -16.46
N GLU A 32 12.04 9.60 -17.61
CA GLU A 32 12.41 10.96 -18.02
C GLU A 32 11.21 11.79 -18.51
N THR A 33 10.16 11.14 -18.98
CA THR A 33 8.93 11.77 -19.50
C THR A 33 7.71 11.54 -18.62
N ARG A 34 7.88 10.79 -17.52
CA ARG A 34 6.83 10.54 -16.54
C ARG A 34 6.47 11.81 -15.78
N THR A 35 5.22 12.23 -15.95
CA THR A 35 4.57 13.35 -15.25
C THR A 35 3.53 12.86 -14.25
N LEU A 36 3.09 11.60 -14.36
CA LEU A 36 2.14 10.97 -13.45
C LEU A 36 2.82 9.84 -12.67
N HIS A 37 2.90 10.00 -11.36
CA HIS A 37 3.40 8.98 -10.44
C HIS A 37 2.22 8.34 -9.72
N TYR A 38 1.94 7.07 -10.00
CA TYR A 38 0.83 6.33 -9.39
C TYR A 38 1.24 5.55 -8.13
N SER A 39 2.36 5.92 -7.53
CA SER A 39 2.93 5.28 -6.35
C SER A 39 3.45 6.34 -5.38
N ILE A 40 3.74 5.90 -4.16
CA ILE A 40 4.26 6.73 -3.09
C ILE A 40 5.64 7.33 -3.46
N ALA A 41 5.86 8.58 -3.06
CA ALA A 41 7.10 9.35 -3.20
C ALA A 41 8.31 8.67 -2.58
N TYR A 42 8.11 7.87 -1.53
CA TYR A 42 9.19 7.09 -0.91
C TYR A 42 10.00 6.27 -1.92
N LEU A 43 9.36 5.75 -2.98
CA LEU A 43 10.00 4.90 -3.99
C LEU A 43 10.78 5.67 -5.06
N ASP A 44 10.73 7.00 -5.07
CA ASP A 44 11.50 7.82 -6.02
C ASP A 44 12.96 8.00 -5.61
N ASN A 45 13.33 7.60 -4.39
CA ASN A 45 14.68 7.72 -3.86
C ASN A 45 15.30 6.33 -3.63
N ASP A 46 16.63 6.28 -3.72
CA ASP A 46 17.37 5.06 -3.40
C ASP A 46 17.17 4.65 -1.94
N PHE A 47 17.04 3.35 -1.71
CA PHE A 47 17.04 2.79 -0.36
C PHE A 47 18.43 2.93 0.27
N GLU A 48 18.49 3.49 1.48
CA GLU A 48 19.75 3.66 2.22
C GLU A 48 20.26 2.32 2.76
N GLY A 49 19.39 1.31 2.85
CA GLY A 49 19.81 -0.03 3.21
C GLY A 49 18.66 -1.04 3.30
N TRP A 50 18.99 -2.21 3.85
CA TRP A 50 18.09 -3.35 3.92
C TRP A 50 16.77 -3.07 4.68
N SER A 51 16.83 -2.24 5.72
CA SER A 51 15.63 -1.88 6.50
C SER A 51 14.59 -1.11 5.69
N ASP A 52 15.00 -0.30 4.70
CA ASP A 52 14.07 0.45 3.85
C ASP A 52 13.32 -0.48 2.90
N PHE A 53 14.04 -1.44 2.33
CA PHE A 53 13.42 -2.50 1.54
C PHE A 53 12.43 -3.31 2.38
N VAL A 54 12.83 -3.73 3.59
CA VAL A 54 11.94 -4.49 4.49
C VAL A 54 10.74 -3.68 4.93
N ALA A 55 10.91 -2.39 5.24
CA ALA A 55 9.81 -1.50 5.57
C ALA A 55 8.83 -1.34 4.39
N THR A 56 9.35 -1.20 3.17
CA THR A 56 8.55 -1.12 1.94
C THR A 56 7.76 -2.40 1.69
N ASN A 57 8.43 -3.55 1.70
CA ASN A 57 7.80 -4.86 1.52
C ASN A 57 6.81 -5.17 2.66
N PHE A 58 7.03 -4.69 3.88
CA PHE A 58 6.07 -4.94 4.95
C PHE A 58 4.88 -3.97 4.90
N LEU A 59 5.12 -2.66 4.79
CA LEU A 59 4.07 -1.66 4.90
C LEU A 59 3.35 -1.43 3.58
N PHE A 60 4.06 -1.08 2.52
CA PHE A 60 3.41 -0.62 1.29
C PHE A 60 2.84 -1.77 0.47
N ASP A 61 3.58 -2.87 0.38
CA ASP A 61 3.11 -4.09 -0.29
C ASP A 61 1.84 -4.68 0.38
N SER A 62 1.79 -4.65 1.71
CA SER A 62 0.58 -5.00 2.47
C SER A 62 -0.60 -4.07 2.16
N ALA A 63 -0.34 -2.78 1.94
CA ALA A 63 -1.38 -1.81 1.59
C ALA A 63 -1.93 -2.04 0.17
N MET A 64 -1.04 -2.27 -0.80
CA MET A 64 -1.36 -2.68 -2.17
C MET A 64 -2.18 -3.97 -2.18
N THR A 65 -1.75 -4.98 -1.43
CA THR A 65 -2.47 -6.25 -1.28
C THR A 65 -3.86 -6.02 -0.70
N THR A 66 -4.02 -5.15 0.31
CA THR A 66 -5.35 -4.82 0.87
C THR A 66 -6.27 -4.15 -0.15
N PHE A 67 -5.75 -3.34 -1.05
CA PHE A 67 -6.55 -2.79 -2.16
C PHE A 67 -7.01 -3.90 -3.11
N PHE A 68 -6.11 -4.81 -3.52
CA PHE A 68 -6.48 -5.91 -4.42
C PHE A 68 -7.41 -6.94 -3.78
N GLU A 69 -7.32 -7.16 -2.47
CA GLU A 69 -8.31 -7.93 -1.70
C GLU A 69 -9.72 -7.34 -1.87
N ALA A 70 -9.86 -6.02 -1.76
CA ALA A 70 -11.13 -5.33 -1.95
C ALA A 70 -11.64 -5.38 -3.40
N ALA A 71 -10.75 -5.62 -4.38
CA ALA A 71 -11.09 -5.74 -5.80
C ALA A 71 -11.40 -7.19 -6.25
N GLN A 72 -11.32 -8.20 -5.38
CA GLN A 72 -11.53 -9.61 -5.77
C GLN A 72 -12.96 -9.95 -6.20
N GLN A 73 -13.92 -9.06 -5.93
CA GLN A 73 -15.30 -9.14 -6.39
C GLN A 73 -15.70 -7.96 -7.28
N SER A 74 -14.71 -7.29 -7.89
CA SER A 74 -14.91 -6.14 -8.76
C SER A 74 -16.01 -6.39 -9.80
N SER A 75 -16.87 -5.40 -10.03
CA SER A 75 -17.87 -5.39 -11.11
C SER A 75 -17.21 -5.41 -12.49
N TYR A 76 -15.97 -4.94 -12.59
CA TYR A 76 -15.15 -5.02 -13.80
C TYR A 76 -14.37 -6.34 -13.85
N GLU A 77 -14.88 -7.28 -14.65
CA GLU A 77 -14.36 -8.66 -14.74
C GLU A 77 -12.84 -8.77 -15.02
N PRO A 78 -12.24 -7.99 -15.93
CA PRO A 78 -10.80 -8.06 -16.16
C PRO A 78 -9.98 -7.74 -14.91
N LEU A 79 -10.36 -6.72 -14.13
CA LEU A 79 -9.70 -6.41 -12.86
C LEU A 79 -9.95 -7.51 -11.83
N ARG A 80 -11.18 -8.00 -11.72
CA ARG A 80 -11.54 -9.08 -10.78
C ARG A 80 -10.64 -10.30 -10.93
N GLN A 81 -10.42 -10.75 -12.17
CA GLN A 81 -9.56 -11.91 -12.45
C GLN A 81 -8.09 -11.65 -12.07
N ARG A 82 -7.57 -10.44 -12.34
CA ARG A 82 -6.18 -10.08 -12.00
C ARG A 82 -5.99 -9.91 -10.49
N ALA A 83 -6.92 -9.24 -9.82
CA ALA A 83 -6.88 -9.06 -8.37
C ALA A 83 -6.81 -10.40 -7.62
N ARG A 84 -7.61 -11.40 -8.02
CA ARG A 84 -7.57 -12.75 -7.43
C ARG A 84 -6.21 -13.43 -7.60
N LYS A 85 -5.59 -13.28 -8.79
CA LYS A 85 -4.27 -13.85 -9.07
C LYS A 85 -3.17 -13.14 -8.29
N ILE A 86 -3.18 -11.80 -8.29
CA ILE A 86 -2.23 -10.96 -7.53
C ILE A 86 -2.25 -11.38 -6.06
N VAL A 87 -3.42 -11.40 -5.40
CA VAL A 87 -3.51 -11.76 -3.98
C VAL A 87 -3.01 -13.17 -3.68
N GLN A 88 -3.14 -14.12 -4.61
CA GLN A 88 -2.57 -15.46 -4.45
C GLN A 88 -1.04 -15.44 -4.44
N GLU A 89 -0.43 -14.64 -5.30
CA GLU A 89 1.03 -14.50 -5.44
C GLU A 89 1.63 -13.68 -4.28
N GLU A 90 0.91 -12.66 -3.81
CA GLU A 90 1.33 -11.75 -2.72
C GLU A 90 1.49 -12.45 -1.37
N ARG A 91 0.89 -13.64 -1.20
CA ARG A 91 1.01 -14.38 0.07
C ARG A 91 2.46 -14.69 0.44
N ILE A 92 3.34 -14.89 -0.56
CA ILE A 92 4.76 -15.12 -0.32
C ILE A 92 5.47 -13.83 0.12
N HIS A 93 5.08 -12.68 -0.43
CA HIS A 93 5.68 -11.39 -0.11
C HIS A 93 5.29 -10.95 1.29
N GLU A 94 4.03 -11.17 1.68
CA GLU A 94 3.54 -10.97 3.06
C GLU A 94 4.37 -11.79 4.06
N MET A 95 4.52 -13.10 3.84
CA MET A 95 5.32 -13.96 4.73
C MET A 95 6.79 -13.51 4.80
N HIS A 96 7.34 -13.07 3.68
CA HIS A 96 8.71 -12.56 3.60
C HIS A 96 8.88 -11.27 4.41
N GLY A 97 8.01 -10.28 4.21
CA GLY A 97 8.01 -9.01 4.93
C GLY A 97 7.85 -9.21 6.43
N GLU A 98 6.86 -10.00 6.86
CA GLU A 98 6.66 -10.34 8.27
C GLU A 98 7.87 -11.03 8.90
N GLY A 99 8.44 -12.01 8.18
CA GLY A 99 9.61 -12.75 8.64
C GLY A 99 10.81 -11.83 8.88
N TRP A 100 11.05 -10.90 7.97
CA TRP A 100 12.16 -9.95 8.09
C TRP A 100 11.94 -8.90 9.17
N VAL A 101 10.74 -8.32 9.28
CA VAL A 101 10.42 -7.40 10.39
C VAL A 101 10.68 -8.08 11.72
N ARG A 102 10.21 -9.32 11.91
CA ARG A 102 10.44 -10.07 13.15
C ARG A 102 11.92 -10.33 13.41
N ARG A 103 12.67 -10.68 12.37
CA ARG A 103 14.11 -10.97 12.47
C ARG A 103 14.92 -9.73 12.83
N LEU A 104 14.69 -8.61 12.15
CA LEU A 104 15.41 -7.36 12.40
C LEU A 104 15.03 -6.76 13.76
N ALA A 105 13.74 -6.82 14.13
CA ALA A 105 13.29 -6.36 15.45
C ALA A 105 13.90 -7.18 16.60
N LYS A 106 14.08 -8.49 16.42
CA LYS A 106 14.71 -9.40 17.39
C LYS A 106 16.24 -9.21 17.48
N ALA A 107 16.90 -8.80 16.40
CA ALA A 107 18.33 -8.53 16.41
C ALA A 107 18.71 -7.40 17.40
N GLY A 108 17.80 -6.46 17.64
CA GLY A 108 17.97 -5.42 18.65
C GLY A 108 18.99 -4.35 18.25
N GLY A 109 19.34 -3.49 19.22
CA GLY A 109 20.34 -2.44 19.06
C GLY A 109 20.11 -1.55 17.83
N ALA A 110 21.20 -1.27 17.09
CA ALA A 110 21.16 -0.45 15.90
C ALA A 110 20.24 -1.01 14.80
N VAL A 111 20.19 -2.34 14.62
CA VAL A 111 19.36 -2.97 13.57
C VAL A 111 17.88 -2.69 13.80
N ARG A 112 17.41 -2.84 15.05
CA ARG A 112 16.04 -2.52 15.42
C ARG A 112 15.75 -1.03 15.23
N ALA A 113 16.68 -0.16 15.65
CA ALA A 113 16.52 1.29 15.50
C ALA A 113 16.42 1.72 14.03
N THR A 114 17.24 1.14 13.15
CA THR A 114 17.16 1.41 11.71
C THR A 114 15.84 0.92 11.13
N LEU A 115 15.37 -0.30 11.49
CA LEU A 115 14.05 -0.78 11.06
C LEU A 115 12.92 0.16 11.52
N GLN A 116 12.93 0.56 12.79
CA GLN A 116 11.96 1.48 13.38
C GLN A 116 11.89 2.78 12.58
N ALA A 117 13.05 3.40 12.31
CA ALA A 117 13.14 4.63 11.53
C ALA A 117 12.62 4.48 10.10
N SER A 118 12.96 3.37 9.41
CA SER A 118 12.44 3.09 8.06
C SER A 118 10.92 2.95 8.04
N LEU A 119 10.34 2.24 9.01
CA LEU A 119 8.89 2.08 9.14
C LEU A 119 8.19 3.42 9.43
N GLU A 120 8.74 4.23 10.33
CA GLU A 120 8.21 5.56 10.66
C GLU A 120 8.20 6.52 9.48
N ARG A 121 9.29 6.56 8.70
CA ARG A 121 9.37 7.39 7.49
C ARG A 121 8.28 7.07 6.49
N LEU A 122 8.02 5.77 6.30
CA LEU A 122 7.08 5.27 5.29
C LEU A 122 5.61 5.28 5.77
N TRP A 123 5.39 5.34 7.09
CA TRP A 123 4.10 5.14 7.74
C TRP A 123 2.98 6.02 7.18
N ASN A 124 3.17 7.34 7.26
CA ASN A 124 2.12 8.30 6.88
C ASN A 124 1.81 8.21 5.39
N GLU A 125 2.83 8.01 4.56
CA GLU A 125 2.65 7.95 3.12
C GLU A 125 1.85 6.72 2.71
N THR A 126 2.14 5.57 3.33
CA THR A 126 1.38 4.33 3.13
C THR A 126 -0.09 4.49 3.54
N LEU A 127 -0.36 5.13 4.68
CA LEU A 127 -1.75 5.37 5.14
C LEU A 127 -2.50 6.38 4.27
N CYS A 128 -1.79 7.36 3.71
CA CYS A 128 -2.36 8.37 2.82
C CYS A 128 -2.64 7.82 1.42
N TRP A 129 -1.96 6.75 0.98
CA TRP A 129 -2.16 6.14 -0.33
C TRP A 129 -3.62 5.68 -0.58
N PHE A 130 -4.33 5.26 0.47
CA PHE A 130 -5.76 4.94 0.41
C PHE A 130 -6.68 6.15 0.16
N GLY A 131 -6.16 7.38 0.30
CA GLY A 131 -6.89 8.64 0.10
C GLY A 131 -7.75 9.06 1.29
N PRO A 132 -8.19 10.33 1.38
CA PRO A 132 -9.08 10.79 2.44
C PRO A 132 -10.50 10.18 2.30
N ASN A 133 -11.32 10.25 3.36
CA ASN A 133 -12.64 9.60 3.37
C ASN A 133 -13.65 10.24 2.37
N ASP A 134 -13.40 11.48 1.99
CA ASP A 134 -14.15 12.24 0.99
C ASP A 134 -13.52 12.18 -0.40
N ASP A 135 -12.52 11.32 -0.63
CA ASP A 135 -11.90 11.12 -1.95
C ASP A 135 -12.96 10.74 -3.00
N PRO A 136 -13.20 11.58 -4.02
CA PRO A 136 -14.24 11.36 -5.01
C PRO A 136 -13.94 10.17 -5.93
N VAL A 137 -12.66 9.87 -6.19
CA VAL A 137 -12.24 8.73 -7.01
C VAL A 137 -12.55 7.44 -6.27
N MET A 138 -12.10 7.32 -5.02
CA MET A 138 -12.36 6.13 -4.21
C MET A 138 -13.85 5.91 -3.95
N ARG A 139 -14.60 6.99 -3.71
CA ARG A 139 -16.07 6.93 -3.57
C ARG A 139 -16.74 6.40 -4.83
N ARG A 140 -16.26 6.80 -6.01
CA ARG A 140 -16.76 6.30 -7.29
C ARG A 140 -16.43 4.82 -7.48
N LEU A 141 -15.18 4.41 -7.20
CA LEU A 141 -14.77 3.00 -7.28
C LEU A 141 -15.64 2.11 -6.37
N TYR A 142 -15.93 2.56 -5.15
CA TYR A 142 -16.81 1.86 -4.23
C TYR A 142 -18.24 1.78 -4.75
N ASN A 143 -18.84 2.91 -5.16
CA ASN A 143 -20.22 2.97 -5.64
C ASN A 143 -20.46 2.16 -6.92
N GLU A 144 -19.45 2.09 -7.80
CA GLU A 144 -19.50 1.28 -9.04
C GLU A 144 -19.17 -0.21 -8.78
N GLY A 145 -18.87 -0.59 -7.52
CA GLY A 145 -18.53 -1.96 -7.15
C GLY A 145 -17.18 -2.42 -7.68
N ILE A 146 -16.27 -1.50 -8.01
CA ILE A 146 -14.90 -1.83 -8.44
C ILE A 146 -14.08 -2.35 -7.27
N ILE A 147 -14.28 -1.75 -6.10
CA ILE A 147 -13.76 -2.19 -4.79
C ILE A 147 -14.92 -2.30 -3.80
N ASP A 148 -14.79 -3.16 -2.79
CA ASP A 148 -15.84 -3.41 -1.78
C ASP A 148 -15.65 -2.64 -0.47
N ALA A 149 -14.75 -1.64 -0.45
CA ALA A 149 -14.38 -0.92 0.75
C ALA A 149 -14.11 0.56 0.49
N THR A 150 -14.51 1.42 1.42
CA THR A 150 -14.17 2.85 1.45
C THR A 150 -12.72 3.07 1.94
N PRO A 151 -12.11 4.26 1.77
CA PRO A 151 -10.74 4.54 2.21
C PRO A 151 -10.44 4.24 3.69
N ASP A 152 -11.36 4.55 4.60
CA ASP A 152 -11.27 4.23 6.03
C ASP A 152 -11.42 2.74 6.32
N GLU A 153 -12.30 2.04 5.62
CA GLU A 153 -12.44 0.59 5.71
C GLU A 153 -11.17 -0.12 5.21
N LEU A 154 -10.57 0.35 4.11
CA LEU A 154 -9.29 -0.14 3.60
C LEU A 154 -8.18 0.08 4.62
N ARG A 155 -8.03 1.28 5.18
CA ARG A 155 -7.08 1.55 6.28
C ARG A 155 -7.31 0.63 7.47
N SER A 156 -8.56 0.40 7.86
CA SER A 156 -8.91 -0.48 8.98
C SER A 156 -8.52 -1.93 8.71
N ARG A 157 -8.81 -2.45 7.50
CA ARG A 157 -8.40 -3.80 7.07
C ARG A 157 -6.87 -3.92 7.04
N TYR A 158 -6.19 -2.93 6.50
CA TYR A 158 -4.74 -2.85 6.44
C TYR A 158 -4.10 -2.89 7.84
N LEU A 159 -4.52 -2.00 8.75
CA LEU A 159 -3.99 -1.97 10.12
C LEU A 159 -4.26 -3.30 10.84
N LYS A 160 -5.46 -3.88 10.69
CA LYS A 160 -5.79 -5.19 11.25
C LYS A 160 -4.83 -6.29 10.78
N LYS A 161 -4.35 -6.22 9.53
CA LYS A 161 -3.39 -7.17 8.95
C LYS A 161 -2.00 -6.99 9.57
N ILE A 162 -1.45 -5.77 9.59
CA ILE A 162 -0.04 -5.55 9.94
C ILE A 162 0.23 -5.43 11.44
N MET A 163 -0.72 -4.93 12.22
CA MET A 163 -0.50 -4.61 13.62
C MET A 163 -0.13 -5.82 14.51
N PRO A 164 -0.71 -7.02 14.34
CA PRO A 164 -0.29 -8.20 15.10
C PRO A 164 1.21 -8.50 14.98
N THR A 165 1.79 -8.26 13.80
CA THR A 165 3.23 -8.43 13.58
C THR A 165 4.04 -7.36 14.31
N LEU A 166 3.70 -6.08 14.14
CA LEU A 166 4.41 -4.96 14.78
C LEU A 166 4.34 -5.03 16.32
N GLN A 167 3.15 -5.24 16.87
CA GLN A 167 2.95 -5.40 18.31
C GLN A 167 3.72 -6.59 18.88
N GLY A 168 3.69 -7.74 18.16
CA GLY A 168 4.38 -8.95 18.61
C GLY A 168 5.89 -8.80 18.71
N VAL A 169 6.47 -7.76 18.11
CA VAL A 169 7.89 -7.42 18.23
C VAL A 169 8.14 -6.02 18.80
N TYR A 170 7.12 -5.42 19.42
CA TYR A 170 7.17 -4.14 20.13
C TYR A 170 7.61 -2.94 19.28
N ILE A 171 7.41 -2.99 17.96
CA ILE A 171 7.66 -1.84 17.10
C ILE A 171 6.54 -0.83 17.30
N ASP A 172 6.91 0.42 17.57
CA ASP A 172 5.96 1.49 17.84
C ASP A 172 5.56 2.18 16.53
N VAL A 173 4.29 2.48 16.35
CA VAL A 173 3.78 3.22 15.19
C VAL A 173 2.60 4.07 15.64
N ALA A 174 2.33 5.16 14.94
CA ALA A 174 1.26 6.09 15.32
C ALA A 174 -0.14 5.48 15.07
N VAL A 175 -0.59 4.64 16.00
CA VAL A 175 -1.91 3.98 16.04
C VAL A 175 -2.49 3.93 17.45
N THR A 176 -3.80 3.80 17.54
CA THR A 176 -4.54 3.54 18.78
C THR A 176 -5.41 2.31 18.62
N PHE A 177 -5.48 1.47 19.66
CA PHE A 177 -6.43 0.35 19.67
C PHE A 177 -7.73 0.77 20.36
N ASN A 178 -8.84 0.70 19.63
CA ASN A 178 -10.16 0.92 20.18
C ASN A 178 -10.70 -0.41 20.73
N ALA A 179 -10.71 -0.55 22.06
CA ALA A 179 -11.15 -1.77 22.72
C ALA A 179 -12.64 -2.11 22.49
N SER A 180 -13.48 -1.10 22.22
CA SER A 180 -14.93 -1.28 22.03
C SER A 180 -15.25 -1.87 20.66
N SER A 181 -14.63 -1.36 19.60
CA SER A 181 -14.77 -1.87 18.23
C SER A 181 -13.80 -3.01 17.91
N LYS A 182 -12.79 -3.24 18.75
CA LYS A 182 -11.66 -4.17 18.53
C LYS A 182 -10.91 -3.87 17.23
N GLN A 183 -10.74 -2.58 16.93
CA GLN A 183 -10.09 -2.10 15.72
C GLN A 183 -8.89 -1.21 16.03
N TRP A 184 -7.94 -1.22 15.11
CA TRP A 184 -6.83 -0.29 15.07
C TRP A 184 -7.26 0.97 14.33
N GLU A 185 -6.95 2.11 14.91
CA GLU A 185 -7.22 3.44 14.35
C GLU A 185 -5.90 4.20 14.19
N VAL A 186 -5.85 5.11 13.23
CA VAL A 186 -4.66 5.95 13.03
C VAL A 186 -4.49 6.87 14.23
N GLY A 187 -3.29 6.90 14.82
CA GLY A 187 -3.00 7.55 16.10
C GLY A 187 -2.85 9.07 16.04
N GLY A 188 -3.47 9.74 15.05
CA GLY A 188 -3.35 11.17 14.84
C GLY A 188 -3.84 11.61 13.45
N PRO A 189 -3.85 12.93 13.18
CA PRO A 189 -4.20 13.45 11.86
C PRO A 189 -3.12 13.08 10.84
N LEU A 190 -3.55 12.53 9.71
CA LEU A 190 -2.68 12.32 8.56
C LEU A 190 -2.41 13.66 7.85
N PRO A 191 -1.26 13.81 7.17
CA PRO A 191 -0.82 15.06 6.57
C PRO A 191 -1.53 15.40 5.25
N TRP A 192 -2.88 15.39 5.25
CA TRP A 192 -3.72 15.61 4.07
C TRP A 192 -3.46 16.94 3.34
N ALA A 193 -3.00 17.97 4.05
CA ALA A 193 -2.66 19.25 3.44
C ALA A 193 -1.47 19.18 2.44
N ARG A 194 -0.66 18.12 2.51
CA ARG A 194 0.44 17.84 1.56
C ARG A 194 0.09 16.75 0.56
N TRP A 195 -1.07 16.10 0.70
CA TRP A 195 -1.42 14.96 -0.13
C TRP A 195 -1.89 15.43 -1.52
N ASP A 196 -1.23 14.91 -2.55
CA ASP A 196 -1.64 15.05 -3.94
C ASP A 196 -2.66 13.97 -4.30
N GLY A 197 -3.89 14.36 -4.61
CA GLY A 197 -4.95 13.43 -4.98
C GLY A 197 -4.82 12.84 -6.38
N VAL A 198 -4.04 13.46 -7.27
CA VAL A 198 -3.78 12.95 -8.62
C VAL A 198 -2.74 11.83 -8.54
N GLY A 199 -1.58 12.09 -7.94
CA GLY A 199 -0.53 11.09 -7.74
C GLY A 199 -0.76 10.12 -6.57
N ARG A 200 -1.74 10.41 -5.70
CA ARG A 200 -2.06 9.67 -4.47
C ARG A 200 -0.85 9.51 -3.52
N ARG A 201 -0.07 10.58 -3.34
CA ARG A 201 1.23 10.60 -2.64
C ARG A 201 1.41 11.84 -1.78
N LEU A 202 2.40 11.83 -0.88
CA LEU A 202 2.75 12.96 0.00
C LEU A 202 3.89 13.83 -0.55
#